data_AF-A0A2R6Y4T0-F1
#
_entry.id   AF-A0A2R6Y4T0-F1
#
_cell.length_a   1.000
_cell.length_b   1.000
_cell.length_c   1.000
_cell.angle_alpha   90.00
_cell.angle_beta   90.00
_cell.angle_gamma   90.00
#
_symmetry.space_group_name_H-M   'P 1'
#
loop_
_entity.id
_entity.type
_entity.pdbx_description
1 polymer ?
#
loop_
_entity_poly.entity_id
_entity_poly.type
_entity_poly.pdbx_seq_one_letter_code
_entity_poly.pdbx_strand_id
1 'polypeptide(L)'
;MEFALRSRHGAYPVEVTIDEDNYRFTVRNVDRTGAFFNSPDELVSWIVHNWQKEDFENPGDFEAMLSAIGSYLGRDDLTISG
;
A
#
# COMPACT_ATOMS: atom_id res chain seq x y z
N MET A 1 -6.81 4.64 -7.14
CA MET A 1 -7.05 3.63 -6.08
C MET A 1 -6.65 4.21 -4.74
N GLU A 2 -7.46 3.97 -3.72
CA GLU A 2 -7.21 4.43 -2.35
C GLU A 2 -7.48 3.28 -1.38
N PHE A 3 -6.56 3.04 -0.45
CA PHE A 3 -6.66 1.99 0.57
C PHE A 3 -6.42 2.58 1.94
N ALA A 4 -7.12 2.08 2.95
CA ALA A 4 -6.90 2.43 4.35
C ALA A 4 -6.75 1.14 5.15
N LEU A 5 -5.57 0.92 5.74
CA LEU A 5 -5.24 -0.29 6.49
C LEU A 5 -4.99 0.05 7.94
N ARG A 6 -5.50 -0.77 8.84
CA ARG A 6 -5.34 -0.53 10.28
C ARG A 6 -4.05 -1.17 10.77
N SER A 7 -3.06 -0.35 11.07
CA SER A 7 -1.77 -0.80 11.61
C SER A 7 -1.85 -1.00 13.12
N ARG A 8 -1.09 -1.98 13.63
CA ARG A 8 -0.92 -2.24 15.07
C ARG A 8 -0.02 -1.21 15.75
N HIS A 9 0.73 -0.43 14.99
CA HIS A 9 1.74 0.50 15.50
C HIS A 9 1.20 1.92 15.70
N GLY A 10 -0.06 2.19 15.38
CA GLY A 10 -0.65 3.53 15.43
C GLY A 10 -2.13 3.53 15.78
N ALA A 11 -2.62 4.68 16.23
CA ALA A 11 -4.02 4.85 16.59
C ALA A 11 -4.96 5.06 15.38
N TYR A 12 -4.41 5.41 14.20
CA TYR A 12 -5.20 5.61 12.99
C TYR A 12 -4.69 4.74 11.84
N PRO A 13 -5.54 4.50 10.82
CA PRO A 13 -5.16 3.75 9.63
C PRO A 13 -4.01 4.41 8.88
N VAL A 14 -3.20 3.59 8.22
CA VAL A 14 -2.30 4.04 7.16
C VAL A 14 -3.05 4.09 5.84
N GLU A 15 -2.80 5.12 5.05
CA GLU A 15 -3.48 5.37 3.79
C GLU A 15 -2.51 5.19 2.63
N VAL A 16 -2.95 4.49 1.58
CA VAL A 16 -2.20 4.32 0.33
C VAL A 16 -3.02 4.90 -0.80
N THR A 17 -2.45 5.84 -1.54
CA THR A 17 -3.08 6.49 -2.70
C THR A 17 -2.25 6.21 -3.95
N ILE A 18 -2.92 5.75 -5.00
CA ILE A 18 -2.39 5.62 -6.37
C ILE A 18 -3.39 6.33 -7.28
N ASP A 19 -3.07 7.53 -7.72
CA ASP A 19 -3.91 8.35 -8.60
C ASP A 19 -3.03 8.86 -9.75
N GLU A 20 -3.13 8.19 -10.90
CA GLU A 20 -2.32 8.52 -12.08
C GLU A 20 -2.78 9.80 -12.76
N ASP A 21 -4.08 10.09 -12.76
CA ASP A 21 -4.64 11.31 -13.33
C ASP A 21 -4.06 12.57 -12.66
N ASN A 22 -3.80 12.49 -11.35
CA ASN A 22 -3.24 13.58 -10.56
C ASN A 22 -1.76 13.37 -10.17
N TYR A 23 -1.09 12.36 -10.73
CA TYR A 23 0.31 12.01 -10.40
C TYR A 23 0.58 11.89 -8.89
N ARG A 24 -0.36 11.29 -8.16
CA ARG A 24 -0.31 11.18 -6.71
C ARG A 24 -0.12 9.72 -6.29
N PHE A 25 1.10 9.41 -5.87
CA PHE A 25 1.47 8.12 -5.31
C PHE A 25 1.97 8.35 -3.89
N THR A 26 1.16 8.05 -2.89
CA THR A 26 1.48 8.40 -1.50
C THR A 26 1.15 7.30 -0.52
N VAL A 27 2.02 7.13 0.48
CA VAL A 27 1.73 6.40 1.71
C VAL A 27 1.67 7.41 2.85
N ARG A 28 0.60 7.44 3.64
CA ARG A 28 0.44 8.33 4.81
C ARG A 28 0.21 7.53 6.08
N ASN A 29 0.95 7.88 7.14
CA ASN A 29 0.75 7.37 8.49
C ASN A 29 0.42 8.53 9.45
N VAL A 30 -0.06 8.20 10.65
CA VAL A 30 -0.48 9.10 11.75
C VAL A 30 0.50 10.22 12.03
N ASP A 31 1.81 9.92 11.92
CA ASP A 31 2.89 10.88 12.17
C ASP A 31 3.07 11.94 11.07
N ARG A 32 2.18 11.99 10.08
CA ARG A 32 2.20 12.93 8.94
C ARG A 32 3.46 12.85 8.07
N THR A 33 4.36 11.91 8.34
CA THR A 33 5.43 11.48 7.43
C THR A 33 4.80 10.70 6.29
N GLY A 34 4.32 11.45 5.30
CA GLY A 34 3.85 10.89 4.04
C GLY A 34 5.04 10.64 3.11
N ALA A 35 5.24 9.40 2.67
CA ALA A 35 6.16 9.11 1.58
C ALA A 35 5.45 9.40 0.25
N PHE A 36 6.10 10.20 -0.60
CA PHE A 36 5.66 10.48 -1.96
C PHE A 36 6.58 9.72 -2.92
N PHE A 37 5.98 9.13 -3.95
CA PHE A 37 6.69 8.36 -4.96
C PHE A 37 6.42 8.95 -6.34
N ASN A 38 7.33 8.73 -7.30
CA ASN A 38 7.18 9.24 -8.65
C ASN A 38 6.43 8.25 -9.56
N SER A 39 6.27 7.01 -9.11
CA SER A 39 5.60 5.94 -9.84
C SER A 39 4.90 4.98 -8.88
N PRO A 40 3.87 4.25 -9.35
CA PRO A 40 3.22 3.24 -8.53
C PRO A 40 4.12 2.03 -8.24
N ASP A 41 5.14 1.79 -9.09
CA ASP A 41 6.15 0.76 -8.91
C ASP A 41 7.09 1.04 -7.73
N GLU A 42 7.57 2.29 -7.62
CA GLU A 42 8.33 2.75 -6.47
C GLU A 42 7.50 2.67 -5.17
N LEU A 43 6.23 3.06 -5.24
CA LEU A 43 5.31 2.97 -4.11
C LEU A 43 5.16 1.53 -3.64
N VAL A 44 4.89 0.58 -4.55
CA VAL A 44 4.69 -0.82 -4.16
C VAL A 44 5.97 -1.43 -3.62
N SER A 45 7.12 -1.12 -4.22
CA SER A 45 8.43 -1.58 -3.76
C SER A 45 8.74 -1.08 -2.36
N TRP A 46 8.40 0.17 -2.06
CA TRP A 46 8.54 0.71 -0.71
C TRP A 46 7.62 0.00 0.28
N ILE A 47 6.35 -0.26 -0.09
CA ILE A 47 5.39 -0.95 0.77
C ILE A 47 5.89 -2.34 1.15
N VAL A 48 6.28 -3.18 0.16
CA VAL A 48 6.72 -4.55 0.44
C VAL A 48 8.05 -4.61 1.22
N HIS A 49 8.86 -3.55 1.14
CA HIS A 49 10.12 -3.45 1.87
C HIS A 49 9.94 -2.95 3.31
N ASN A 50 8.99 -2.03 3.56
CA ASN A 50 8.83 -1.37 4.85
C ASN A 50 7.73 -2.00 5.72
N TRP A 51 6.76 -2.68 5.11
CA TRP A 51 5.63 -3.26 5.81
C TRP A 51 5.65 -4.78 5.71
N GLN A 52 5.23 -5.43 6.79
CA GLN A 52 4.93 -6.84 6.83
C GLN A 52 3.44 -7.02 7.17
N LYS A 53 2.84 -8.12 6.75
CA LYS A 53 1.40 -8.36 7.01
C LYS A 53 1.07 -8.44 8.50
N GLU A 54 2.05 -8.81 9.33
CA GLU A 54 1.94 -8.85 10.79
C GLU A 54 1.88 -7.46 11.45
N ASP A 55 2.23 -6.39 10.72
CA ASP A 55 2.12 -5.00 11.19
C ASP A 55 0.68 -4.48 11.17
N PHE A 56 -0.25 -5.26 10.62
CA PHE A 56 -1.66 -4.90 10.47
C PHE A 56 -2.56 -5.71 11.38
N GLU A 57 -3.65 -5.11 11.85
CA GLU A 57 -4.66 -5.79 12.65
C GLU A 57 -5.27 -6.96 11.88
N ASN A 58 -5.50 -6.76 10.58
CA ASN A 58 -5.99 -7.75 9.64
C ASN A 58 -4.98 -7.94 8.48
N PRO A 59 -4.20 -9.04 8.49
CA PRO A 59 -3.26 -9.36 7.42
C PRO A 59 -3.92 -9.46 6.04
N GLY A 60 -5.19 -9.89 5.98
CA GLY A 60 -5.92 -10.05 4.73
C GLY A 60 -6.18 -8.72 4.00
N ASP A 61 -6.31 -7.61 4.73
CA ASP A 61 -6.47 -6.28 4.12
C ASP A 61 -5.18 -5.85 3.40
N PHE A 62 -4.03 -6.21 3.95
CA PHE A 62 -2.72 -5.95 3.34
C PHE A 62 -2.50 -6.81 2.10
N GLU A 63 -2.80 -8.10 2.17
CA GLU A 63 -2.70 -9.01 1.03
C GLU A 63 -3.66 -8.61 -0.10
N ALA A 64 -4.90 -8.22 0.23
CA ALA A 64 -5.88 -7.73 -0.74
C ALA A 64 -5.41 -6.44 -1.42
N MET A 65 -4.83 -5.49 -0.66
CA MET A 65 -4.25 -4.28 -1.23
C MET A 65 -3.12 -4.62 -2.21
N LEU A 66 -2.15 -5.44 -1.80
CA LEU A 66 -1.04 -5.82 -2.68
C LEU A 66 -1.53 -6.53 -3.95
N SER A 67 -2.51 -7.42 -3.83
CA SER A 67 -3.09 -8.11 -4.98
C SER A 67 -3.82 -7.16 -5.93
N ALA A 68 -4.53 -6.15 -5.40
CA ALA A 68 -5.20 -5.15 -6.20
C ALA A 68 -4.20 -4.25 -6.95
N ILE A 69 -3.14 -3.81 -6.26
CA ILE A 69 -2.06 -3.03 -6.87
C ILE A 69 -1.30 -3.88 -7.91
N GLY A 70 -1.01 -5.14 -7.60
CA GLY A 70 -0.37 -6.08 -8.52
C GLY A 70 -1.18 -6.27 -9.80
N SER A 71 -2.49 -6.51 -9.66
CA SER A 71 -3.41 -6.64 -10.80
C SER A 71 -3.44 -5.36 -11.64
N TYR A 72 -3.41 -4.19 -11.00
CA TYR A 72 -3.37 -2.90 -11.67
C TYR A 72 -2.08 -2.70 -12.48
N LEU A 73 -0.94 -3.08 -11.92
CA LEU A 73 0.37 -2.94 -12.54
C LEU A 73 0.70 -4.07 -13.53
N GLY A 74 -0.15 -5.09 -13.64
CA GLY A 74 0.17 -6.31 -14.39
C GLY A 74 1.36 -7.08 -13.81
N ARG A 75 1.54 -7.03 -12.48
CA ARG A 75 2.59 -7.73 -11.75
C ARG A 75 2.07 -9.04 -11.17
N ASP A 76 2.46 -10.15 -11.79
CA ASP A 76 2.08 -11.48 -11.35
C ASP A 76 2.71 -11.88 -10.00
N ASP A 77 3.82 -11.24 -9.60
CA ASP A 77 4.52 -11.53 -8.34
C ASP A 77 3.76 -11.05 -7.09
N LEU A 78 2.85 -10.09 -7.26
CA LEU A 78 2.02 -9.52 -6.20
C LEU A 78 0.59 -10.06 -6.21
N THR A 79 0.17 -10.70 -7.31
CA THR A 79 -1.12 -11.37 -7.39
C THR A 79 -0.98 -12.79 -6.84
N ILE A 80 -1.72 -13.11 -5.78
CA ILE A 80 -1.82 -14.49 -5.31
C ILE A 80 -2.55 -15.26 -6.40
N SER A 81 -1.79 -15.98 -7.24
CA SER A 81 -2.35 -16.99 -8.12
C SER A 81 -3.04 -18.03 -7.23
N GLY A 82 -4.36 -18.16 -7.40
CA GLY A 82 -5.26 -18.91 -6.52
C GLY A 82 -4.91 -20.38 -6.31
#